data_AF-A0A2V9PQT7-F1
#
_entry.id   AF-A0A2V9PQT7-F1
#
_cell.length_a   1.000
_cell.length_b   1.000
_cell.length_c   1.000
_cell.angle_alpha   90.00
_cell.angle_beta   90.00
_cell.angle_gamma   90.00
#
_symmetry.space_group_name_H-M   'P 1'
#
loop_
_entity.id
_entity.type
_entity.pdbx_description
1 polymer ?
#
loop_
_entity_poly.entity_id
_entity_poly.type
_entity_poly.pdbx_seq_one_letter_code
_entity_poly.pdbx_strand_id
1 'polypeptide(L)'
;MTCAEQTRLVQMLKSREPHAKIARALNTTAQAVSHFAVQAGLRRRNPYRVLTLAEVREIQRRIKRGETPSLLAREYNVSRTTVWRFAKSVSLERRLRTEQNVNKVLRALRRYPYRNNAYIAAHVGVDRAEVKRVKSLLRYRDTRDHKLQRTAALGTEYTIVDWLEQTAPEHGRPAGEPTENRQRKLTPGTKKDDLGTTMVGGQSKRAVDVLLQQYGIA
;
A
#
# COMPACT_ATOMS: atom_id res chain seq x y z
N MET A 1 -32.79 6.48 -36.13
CA MET A 1 -31.47 6.40 -36.79
C MET A 1 -31.61 5.53 -38.02
N THR A 2 -31.23 6.04 -39.18
CA THR A 2 -31.18 5.25 -40.43
C THR A 2 -29.95 4.34 -40.43
N CYS A 3 -29.93 3.33 -41.31
CA CYS A 3 -28.78 2.42 -41.46
C CYS A 3 -27.48 3.20 -41.80
N ALA A 4 -27.58 4.21 -42.67
CA ALA A 4 -26.46 5.08 -43.03
C ALA A 4 -25.89 5.87 -41.85
N GLU A 5 -26.75 6.39 -40.96
CA GLU A 5 -26.32 7.08 -39.74
C GLU A 5 -25.60 6.14 -38.77
N GLN A 6 -26.04 4.88 -38.67
CA GLN A 6 -25.37 3.87 -37.83
C GLN A 6 -23.98 3.55 -38.35
N THR A 7 -23.81 3.36 -39.66
CA THR A 7 -22.50 3.11 -40.27
C THR A 7 -21.55 4.31 -40.06
N ARG A 8 -22.06 5.53 -40.24
CA ARG A 8 -21.29 6.76 -39.99
C ARG A 8 -20.87 6.89 -38.52
N LEU A 9 -21.78 6.58 -37.59
CA LEU A 9 -21.49 6.56 -36.16
C LEU A 9 -20.38 5.56 -35.81
N VAL A 10 -20.43 4.34 -36.36
CA VAL A 10 -19.39 3.32 -36.13
C VAL A 10 -18.03 3.78 -36.67
N GLN A 11 -17.99 4.42 -37.84
CA GLN A 11 -16.76 4.95 -38.40
C GLN A 11 -16.16 6.08 -37.54
N MET A 12 -16.99 7.01 -37.05
CA MET A 12 -16.56 8.09 -36.15
C MET A 12 -16.10 7.57 -34.78
N LEU A 13 -16.70 6.49 -34.28
CA LEU A 13 -16.24 5.83 -33.05
C LEU A 13 -14.90 5.11 -33.26
N LYS A 14 -14.69 4.47 -34.42
CA LYS A 14 -13.41 3.84 -34.78
C LYS A 14 -12.27 4.87 -34.90
N SER A 15 -12.56 6.08 -35.38
CA SER A 15 -11.59 7.19 -35.42
C SER A 15 -11.34 7.88 -34.07
N ARG A 16 -11.95 7.38 -32.98
CA ARG A 16 -11.78 7.87 -31.59
C ARG A 16 -12.15 9.34 -31.39
N GLU A 17 -13.08 9.86 -32.18
CA GLU A 17 -13.58 11.21 -31.92
C GLU A 17 -14.30 11.31 -30.56
N PRO A 18 -14.25 12.48 -29.89
CA PRO A 18 -14.96 12.67 -28.63
C PRO A 18 -16.46 12.53 -28.83
N HIS A 19 -17.14 11.80 -27.93
CA HIS A 19 -18.57 11.49 -28.07
C HIS A 19 -19.47 12.74 -28.20
N ALA A 20 -19.07 13.87 -27.60
CA ALA A 20 -19.80 15.13 -27.72
C ALA A 20 -19.79 15.67 -29.16
N LYS A 21 -18.70 15.49 -29.91
CA LYS A 21 -18.59 15.89 -31.31
C LYS A 21 -19.46 14.99 -32.19
N ILE A 22 -19.40 13.68 -31.97
CA ILE A 22 -20.23 12.69 -32.67
C ILE A 22 -21.72 12.97 -32.45
N ALA A 23 -22.11 13.26 -31.20
CA ALA A 23 -23.48 13.59 -30.82
C ALA A 23 -24.00 14.83 -31.56
N ARG A 24 -23.20 15.90 -31.63
CA ARG A 24 -23.55 17.11 -32.40
C ARG A 24 -23.66 16.85 -33.90
N ALA A 25 -22.73 16.09 -34.47
CA ALA A 25 -22.71 15.81 -35.90
C ALA A 25 -23.90 14.98 -36.39
N LEU A 26 -24.45 14.13 -35.51
CA LEU A 26 -25.55 13.22 -35.83
C LEU A 26 -26.89 13.67 -35.22
N ASN A 27 -26.95 14.86 -34.61
CA ASN A 27 -28.13 15.36 -33.88
C ASN A 27 -28.67 14.35 -32.85
N THR A 28 -27.78 13.71 -32.08
CA THR A 28 -28.14 12.74 -31.02
C THR A 28 -27.59 13.18 -29.67
N THR A 29 -27.93 12.44 -28.61
CA THR A 29 -27.36 12.67 -27.28
C THR A 29 -26.04 11.92 -27.10
N ALA A 30 -25.11 12.49 -26.33
CA ALA A 30 -23.84 11.83 -26.00
C ALA A 30 -24.04 10.48 -25.27
N GLN A 31 -25.17 10.33 -24.55
CA GLN A 31 -25.56 9.08 -23.92
C GLN A 31 -25.94 8.01 -24.95
N ALA A 32 -26.69 8.36 -26.00
CA ALA A 32 -27.01 7.46 -27.10
C ALA A 32 -25.75 6.98 -27.82
N VAL A 33 -24.82 7.90 -28.15
CA VAL A 33 -23.51 7.56 -28.74
C VAL A 33 -22.74 6.59 -27.84
N SER A 34 -22.72 6.84 -26.53
CA SER A 34 -22.08 5.95 -25.56
C SER A 34 -22.72 4.55 -25.55
N HIS A 35 -24.04 4.46 -25.62
CA HIS A 35 -24.75 3.18 -25.64
C HIS A 35 -24.43 2.39 -26.92
N PHE A 36 -24.46 3.04 -28.08
CA PHE A 36 -24.05 2.43 -29.34
C PHE A 36 -22.59 1.96 -29.34
N ALA A 37 -21.68 2.72 -28.73
CA ALA A 37 -20.29 2.33 -28.61
C ALA A 37 -20.09 1.05 -27.77
N VAL A 38 -20.93 0.84 -26.77
CA VAL A 38 -20.95 -0.41 -25.97
C VAL A 38 -21.55 -1.55 -26.79
N GLN A 39 -22.69 -1.34 -27.46
CA GLN A 39 -23.32 -2.35 -28.31
C GLN A 39 -22.41 -2.80 -29.47
N ALA A 40 -21.66 -1.87 -30.06
CA ALA A 40 -20.70 -2.15 -31.12
C ALA A 40 -19.38 -2.77 -30.62
N GLY A 41 -19.24 -3.03 -29.31
CA GLY A 41 -18.02 -3.58 -28.70
C GLY A 41 -16.81 -2.64 -28.73
N LEU A 42 -16.98 -1.39 -29.17
CA LEU A 42 -15.90 -0.39 -29.29
C LEU A 42 -15.52 0.21 -27.94
N ARG A 43 -16.42 0.14 -26.95
CA ARG A 43 -16.15 0.60 -25.58
C ARG A 43 -15.95 -0.59 -24.65
N ARG A 44 -14.70 -0.84 -24.24
CA ARG A 44 -14.31 -2.04 -23.47
C ARG A 44 -14.84 -2.11 -22.05
N ARG A 45 -15.25 -1.00 -21.42
CA ARG A 45 -15.71 -1.08 -20.02
C ARG A 45 -17.14 -1.56 -19.99
N ASN A 46 -17.32 -2.87 -19.84
CA ASN A 46 -18.55 -3.42 -19.31
C ASN A 46 -18.55 -3.10 -17.80
N PRO A 47 -19.32 -2.10 -17.33
CA PRO A 47 -19.36 -1.79 -15.89
C PRO A 47 -19.92 -2.96 -15.07
N TYR A 48 -20.53 -3.93 -15.73
CA TYR A 48 -21.12 -5.13 -15.15
C TYR A 48 -20.33 -6.41 -15.45
N ARG A 49 -19.04 -6.31 -15.82
CA ARG A 49 -18.21 -7.53 -15.89
C ARG A 49 -18.19 -8.19 -14.51
N VAL A 50 -18.93 -9.28 -14.38
CA VAL A 50 -18.92 -10.14 -13.19
C VAL A 50 -17.58 -10.87 -13.21
N LEU A 51 -16.73 -10.56 -12.24
CA LEU A 51 -15.47 -11.26 -12.06
C LEU A 51 -15.74 -12.63 -11.47
N THR A 52 -15.01 -13.63 -11.95
CA THR A 52 -15.03 -14.96 -11.33
C THR A 52 -14.34 -14.93 -9.97
N LEU A 53 -14.68 -15.86 -9.09
CA LEU A 53 -14.02 -15.98 -7.77
C LEU A 53 -12.51 -16.17 -7.89
N ALA A 54 -12.04 -16.87 -8.94
CA ALA A 54 -10.63 -17.07 -9.22
C ALA A 54 -9.91 -15.75 -9.55
N GLU A 55 -10.51 -14.91 -10.40
CA GLU A 55 -9.96 -13.60 -10.73
C GLU A 55 -9.97 -12.65 -9.53
N VAL A 56 -11.02 -12.68 -8.70
CA VAL A 56 -11.07 -11.89 -7.48
C VAL A 56 -9.92 -12.27 -6.55
N ARG A 57 -9.69 -13.58 -6.33
CA ARG A 57 -8.56 -14.06 -5.52
C ARG A 57 -7.22 -13.64 -6.11
N GLU A 58 -7.08 -13.68 -7.44
CA GLU A 58 -5.84 -13.24 -8.09
C GLU A 58 -5.60 -11.74 -7.94
N ILE A 59 -6.62 -10.92 -8.17
CA ILE A 59 -6.56 -9.48 -7.93
C ILE A 59 -6.15 -9.22 -6.48
N GLN A 60 -6.73 -9.91 -5.50
CA GLN A 60 -6.35 -9.77 -4.10
C GLN A 60 -4.89 -10.17 -3.83
N ARG A 61 -4.39 -11.27 -4.42
CA ARG A 61 -2.98 -11.68 -4.31
C ARG A 61 -2.03 -10.63 -4.90
N ARG A 62 -2.35 -10.08 -6.06
CA ARG A 62 -1.53 -9.06 -6.73
C ARG A 62 -1.54 -7.73 -5.99
N ILE A 63 -2.67 -7.33 -5.40
CA ILE A 63 -2.72 -6.16 -4.50
C ILE A 63 -1.85 -6.41 -3.26
N LYS A 64 -1.84 -7.62 -2.69
CA LYS A 64 -0.94 -7.97 -1.56
C LYS A 64 0.54 -7.85 -1.94
N ARG A 65 0.91 -8.12 -3.19
CA ARG A 65 2.27 -7.93 -3.74
C ARG A 65 2.64 -6.46 -4.02
N GLY A 66 1.73 -5.52 -3.78
CA GLY A 66 1.97 -4.08 -3.97
C GLY A 66 1.62 -3.57 -5.37
N GLU A 67 0.96 -4.36 -6.21
CA GLU A 67 0.56 -3.88 -7.53
C GLU A 67 -0.51 -2.79 -7.46
N THR A 68 -0.40 -1.81 -8.37
CA THR A 68 -1.29 -0.65 -8.32
C THR A 68 -2.72 -1.01 -8.79
N PRO A 69 -3.78 -0.51 -8.10
CA PRO A 69 -5.16 -0.75 -8.52
C PRO A 69 -5.49 -0.25 -9.93
N SER A 70 -4.75 0.74 -10.43
CA SER A 70 -4.93 1.28 -11.78
C SER A 70 -4.47 0.32 -12.87
N LEU A 71 -3.38 -0.43 -12.61
CA LEU A 71 -2.86 -1.45 -13.52
C LEU A 71 -3.85 -2.63 -13.59
N LEU A 72 -4.24 -3.16 -12.43
CA LEU A 72 -5.19 -4.27 -12.33
C LEU A 72 -6.56 -3.92 -12.96
N ALA A 73 -7.03 -2.68 -12.80
CA ALA A 73 -8.27 -2.25 -13.43
C ALA A 73 -8.22 -2.30 -14.96
N ARG A 74 -7.06 -2.02 -15.57
CA ARG A 74 -6.89 -2.09 -17.04
C ARG A 74 -6.81 -3.53 -17.50
N GLU A 75 -6.04 -4.36 -16.80
CA GLU A 75 -5.79 -5.75 -17.16
C GLU A 75 -7.05 -6.61 -17.06
N TYR A 76 -7.76 -6.50 -15.93
CA TYR A 76 -9.04 -7.21 -15.73
C TYR A 76 -10.23 -6.45 -16.34
N ASN A 77 -9.99 -5.33 -17.03
CA ASN A 77 -11.02 -4.53 -17.68
C ASN A 77 -12.22 -4.20 -16.77
N VAL A 78 -11.92 -3.82 -15.52
CA VAL A 78 -12.90 -3.45 -14.49
C VAL A 78 -12.71 -2.01 -14.05
N SER A 79 -13.71 -1.46 -13.37
CA SER A 79 -13.59 -0.12 -12.81
C SER A 79 -12.53 -0.09 -11.70
N ARG A 80 -11.80 1.03 -11.59
CA ARG A 80 -10.84 1.23 -10.50
C ARG A 80 -11.53 1.14 -9.13
N THR A 81 -12.78 1.57 -9.03
CA THR A 81 -13.61 1.46 -7.83
C THR A 81 -13.84 0.01 -7.42
N THR A 82 -14.06 -0.88 -8.37
CA THR A 82 -14.25 -2.32 -8.14
C THR A 82 -12.99 -2.94 -7.55
N VAL A 83 -11.82 -2.66 -8.15
CA VAL A 83 -10.53 -3.13 -7.61
C VAL A 83 -10.28 -2.59 -6.20
N TRP A 84 -10.64 -1.33 -5.97
CA TRP A 84 -10.50 -0.70 -4.66
C TRP A 84 -11.39 -1.34 -3.58
N ARG A 85 -12.60 -1.79 -3.95
CA ARG A 85 -13.47 -2.57 -3.04
C ARG A 85 -12.82 -3.90 -2.64
N PHE A 86 -12.12 -4.57 -3.55
CA PHE A 86 -11.36 -5.78 -3.20
C PHE A 86 -10.10 -5.48 -2.37
N ALA A 87 -9.42 -4.37 -2.61
CA ALA A 87 -8.32 -3.94 -1.75
C ALA A 87 -8.81 -3.73 -0.30
N LYS A 88 -10.01 -3.16 -0.15
CA LYS A 88 -10.67 -2.94 1.14
C LYS A 88 -11.01 -4.25 1.85
N SER A 89 -11.52 -5.26 1.14
CA SER A 89 -11.86 -6.55 1.73
C SER A 89 -10.66 -7.34 2.27
N VAL A 90 -9.44 -7.00 1.84
CA VAL A 90 -8.20 -7.67 2.25
C VAL A 90 -7.47 -6.90 3.37
N SER A 91 -8.09 -5.89 3.98
CA SER A 91 -7.49 -5.04 5.03
C SER A 91 -6.22 -4.29 4.59
N LEU A 92 -5.89 -4.29 3.29
CA LEU A 92 -4.80 -3.50 2.70
C LEU A 92 -5.13 -2.02 2.62
N GLU A 93 -6.37 -1.64 2.90
CA GLU A 93 -6.81 -0.25 3.04
C GLU A 93 -5.96 0.53 4.04
N ARG A 94 -5.52 -0.10 5.13
CA ARG A 94 -4.59 0.52 6.07
C ARG A 94 -3.25 0.76 5.40
N ARG A 95 -2.61 -0.27 4.83
CA ARG A 95 -1.29 -0.18 4.18
C ARG A 95 -1.25 0.87 3.06
N LEU A 96 -2.21 0.84 2.14
CA LEU A 96 -2.25 1.79 1.01
C LEU A 96 -2.56 3.23 1.44
N ARG A 97 -3.40 3.43 2.46
CA ARG A 97 -3.61 4.77 3.05
C ARG A 97 -2.36 5.23 3.79
N THR A 98 -1.69 4.35 4.52
CA THR A 98 -0.43 4.65 5.22
C THR A 98 0.63 5.08 4.20
N GLU A 99 0.86 4.35 3.12
CA GLU A 99 1.83 4.74 2.09
C GLU A 99 1.51 6.07 1.41
N GLN A 100 0.24 6.30 1.06
CA GLN A 100 -0.17 7.57 0.47
C GLN A 100 0.00 8.73 1.47
N ASN A 101 -0.37 8.51 2.73
CA ASN A 101 -0.23 9.50 3.79
C ASN A 101 1.24 9.79 4.07
N VAL A 102 2.09 8.77 4.19
CA VAL A 102 3.55 8.89 4.33
C VAL A 102 4.11 9.72 3.18
N ASN A 103 3.77 9.40 1.94
CA ASN A 103 4.25 10.15 0.77
C ASN A 103 3.81 11.61 0.79
N LYS A 104 2.56 11.91 1.16
CA LYS A 104 2.11 13.29 1.30
C LYS A 104 2.86 14.03 2.42
N VAL A 105 3.08 13.38 3.55
CA VAL A 105 3.86 13.94 4.67
C VAL A 105 5.30 14.20 4.23
N LEU A 106 5.96 13.26 3.54
CA LEU A 106 7.32 13.45 3.01
C LEU A 106 7.40 14.63 2.04
N ARG A 107 6.43 14.78 1.13
CA ARG A 107 6.36 15.94 0.23
C ARG A 107 6.19 17.25 1.00
N ALA A 108 5.32 17.27 2.02
CA ALA A 108 5.12 18.45 2.84
C ALA A 108 6.36 18.79 3.68
N LEU A 109 7.06 17.79 4.23
CA LEU A 109 8.30 17.99 4.97
C LEU A 109 9.43 18.52 4.09
N ARG A 110 9.54 18.06 2.83
CA ARG A 110 10.48 18.62 1.85
C ARG A 110 10.20 20.09 1.55
N ARG A 111 8.92 20.47 1.46
CA ARG A 111 8.50 21.85 1.18
C ARG A 111 8.58 22.77 2.41
N TYR A 112 8.37 22.22 3.61
CA TYR A 112 8.27 22.96 4.87
C TYR A 112 9.07 22.28 6.00
N PRO A 113 10.41 22.26 5.92
CA PRO A 113 11.25 21.45 6.81
C PRO A 113 11.15 21.84 8.29
N TYR A 114 10.97 23.13 8.59
CA TYR A 114 10.97 23.66 9.96
C TYR A 114 9.58 23.77 10.59
N ARG A 115 8.52 23.34 9.90
CA ARG A 115 7.16 23.46 10.44
C ARG A 115 6.85 22.36 11.46
N ASN A 116 6.05 22.74 12.46
CA ASN A 116 5.61 21.82 13.51
C ASN A 116 4.66 20.75 12.94
N ASN A 117 4.45 19.67 13.69
CA ASN A 117 3.68 18.53 13.20
C ASN A 117 2.20 18.88 12.95
N ALA A 118 1.64 19.83 13.71
CA ALA A 118 0.26 20.27 13.56
C ALA A 118 0.02 20.97 12.21
N TYR A 119 0.94 21.86 11.81
CA TYR A 119 0.89 22.52 10.50
C TYR A 119 0.93 21.51 9.35
N ILE A 120 1.88 20.57 9.40
CA ILE A 120 2.03 19.54 8.37
C ILE A 120 0.77 18.65 8.30
N ALA A 121 0.24 18.25 9.46
CA ALA A 121 -0.99 17.46 9.55
C ALA A 121 -2.19 18.15 8.89
N ALA A 122 -2.43 19.42 9.25
CA ALA A 122 -3.50 20.23 8.67
C ALA A 122 -3.33 20.46 7.16
N HIS A 123 -2.11 20.74 6.71
CA HIS A 123 -1.82 21.00 5.30
C HIS A 123 -2.02 19.78 4.41
N VAL A 124 -1.75 18.58 4.93
CA VAL A 124 -1.78 17.33 4.19
C VAL A 124 -3.10 16.56 4.36
N GLY A 125 -3.89 16.92 5.37
CA GLY A 125 -5.12 16.23 5.74
C GLY A 125 -4.85 14.85 6.34
N VAL A 126 -3.89 14.77 7.27
CA VAL A 126 -3.50 13.52 7.99
C VAL A 126 -3.38 13.78 9.48
N ASP A 127 -3.48 12.73 10.28
CA ASP A 127 -3.34 12.82 11.74
C ASP A 127 -1.92 13.24 12.17
N ARG A 128 -1.83 14.04 13.23
CA ARG A 128 -0.59 14.48 13.86
C ARG A 128 0.25 13.30 14.35
N ALA A 129 -0.39 12.19 14.78
CA ALA A 129 0.31 10.97 15.17
C ALA A 129 1.09 10.35 13.99
N GLU A 130 0.48 10.36 12.80
CA GLU A 130 1.11 9.85 11.57
C GLU A 130 2.31 10.71 11.16
N VAL A 131 2.18 12.04 11.23
CA VAL A 131 3.32 12.95 10.98
C VAL A 131 4.47 12.71 11.96
N LYS A 132 4.14 12.47 13.24
CA LYS A 132 5.14 12.16 14.29
C LYS A 132 5.84 10.83 13.97
N ARG A 133 5.09 9.80 13.57
CA ARG A 133 5.64 8.51 13.13
C ARG A 133 6.61 8.70 11.96
N VAL A 134 6.19 9.38 10.88
CA VAL A 134 7.06 9.63 9.71
C VAL A 134 8.34 10.40 10.07
N LYS A 135 8.24 11.46 10.89
CA LYS A 135 9.44 12.18 11.35
C LYS A 135 10.36 11.31 12.20
N SER A 136 9.80 10.44 13.05
CA SER A 136 10.59 9.50 13.84
C SER A 136 11.34 8.51 12.95
N LEU A 137 10.71 8.04 11.87
CA LEU A 137 11.33 7.17 10.88
C LEU A 137 12.47 7.85 10.14
N LEU A 138 12.27 9.11 9.72
CA LEU A 138 13.33 9.89 9.08
C LEU A 138 14.52 10.09 10.02
N ARG A 139 14.29 10.46 11.29
CA ARG A 139 15.37 10.57 12.29
C ARG A 139 16.07 9.24 12.54
N TYR A 140 15.32 8.15 12.59
CA TYR A 140 15.89 6.81 12.76
C TYR A 140 16.72 6.42 11.55
N ARG A 141 16.27 6.74 10.34
CA ARG A 141 17.05 6.60 9.12
C ARG A 141 18.32 7.44 9.18
N ASP A 142 18.25 8.73 9.52
CA ASP A 142 19.43 9.60 9.57
C ASP A 142 20.46 9.11 10.61
N THR A 143 19.99 8.66 11.78
CA THR A 143 20.87 8.09 12.84
C THR A 143 21.39 6.70 12.48
N ARG A 144 20.62 5.88 11.75
CA ARG A 144 21.05 4.58 11.26
C ARG A 144 21.97 4.72 10.06
N ASP A 145 21.73 5.63 9.13
CA ASP A 145 22.63 5.97 8.01
C ASP A 145 23.95 6.53 8.56
N HIS A 146 23.94 7.26 9.68
CA HIS A 146 25.17 7.61 10.40
C HIS A 146 25.89 6.40 11.01
N LYS A 147 25.15 5.42 11.57
CA LYS A 147 25.72 4.17 12.09
C LYS A 147 26.15 3.21 10.97
N LEU A 148 25.43 3.21 9.85
CA LEU A 148 25.68 2.40 8.67
C LEU A 148 26.80 3.02 7.85
N GLN A 149 27.00 4.33 7.78
CA GLN A 149 28.24 4.88 7.23
C GLN A 149 29.46 4.47 8.07
N ARG A 150 29.29 4.26 9.38
CA ARG A 150 30.33 3.65 10.24
C ARG A 150 30.50 2.14 9.99
N THR A 151 29.45 1.41 9.60
CA THR A 151 29.52 -0.05 9.34
C THR A 151 29.49 -0.44 7.86
N ALA A 152 29.36 0.49 6.90
CA ALA A 152 29.48 0.28 5.46
C ALA A 152 30.95 0.33 5.03
N ALA A 153 31.82 0.76 5.95
CA ALA A 153 33.17 0.21 6.07
C ALA A 153 33.20 -1.34 6.17
N LEU A 154 32.06 -2.01 6.40
CA LEU A 154 31.88 -3.46 6.57
C LEU A 154 30.76 -4.06 5.67
N GLY A 155 30.25 -3.32 4.66
CA GLY A 155 29.60 -3.87 3.45
C GLY A 155 28.23 -4.60 3.54
N THR A 156 27.13 -3.96 3.96
CA THR A 156 25.75 -4.47 3.70
C THR A 156 24.70 -3.35 3.56
N GLU A 157 23.79 -3.45 2.58
CA GLU A 157 22.66 -2.52 2.33
C GLU A 157 21.28 -3.18 2.55
N TYR A 158 20.32 -2.43 3.10
CA TYR A 158 18.89 -2.82 3.25
C TYR A 158 17.97 -1.62 2.96
N THR A 159 16.75 -1.84 2.44
CA THR A 159 15.81 -0.75 2.09
C THR A 159 14.80 -0.43 3.19
N ILE A 160 14.24 0.79 3.17
CA ILE A 160 13.30 1.33 4.18
C ILE A 160 11.95 0.60 4.20
N VAL A 161 11.56 0.00 3.07
CA VAL A 161 10.28 -0.70 2.93
C VAL A 161 10.32 -2.02 3.69
N ASP A 162 11.44 -2.74 3.64
CA ASP A 162 11.63 -4.03 4.34
C ASP A 162 11.51 -3.88 5.87
N TRP A 163 11.90 -2.72 6.40
CA TRP A 163 11.88 -2.46 7.85
C TRP A 163 10.49 -2.08 8.40
N LEU A 164 9.63 -1.47 7.57
CA LEU A 164 8.25 -1.15 7.95
C LEU A 164 7.40 -2.40 8.17
N GLU A 165 7.77 -3.54 7.57
CA GLU A 165 7.08 -4.82 7.78
C GLU A 165 7.53 -5.53 9.05
N GLN A 166 8.78 -5.36 9.49
CA GLN A 166 9.33 -6.02 10.68
C GLN A 166 8.90 -5.37 12.02
N THR A 167 8.44 -4.12 11.99
CA THR A 167 8.18 -3.34 13.23
C THR A 167 6.69 -3.09 13.53
N ALA A 168 5.78 -3.73 12.80
CA ALA A 168 4.35 -3.69 13.12
C ALA A 168 4.07 -4.67 14.29
N PRO A 169 3.65 -4.20 15.48
CA PRO A 169 3.27 -5.11 16.56
C PRO A 169 1.99 -5.86 16.17
N GLU A 170 2.02 -7.19 16.27
CA GLU A 170 0.81 -8.01 16.28
C GLU A 170 -0.04 -7.61 17.49
N HIS A 171 -1.08 -6.80 17.26
CA HIS A 171 -2.09 -6.55 18.29
C HIS A 171 -3.04 -7.75 18.38
N GLY A 172 -2.66 -8.69 19.24
CA GLY A 172 -3.51 -9.77 19.72
C GLY A 172 -3.00 -10.29 21.06
N ARG A 173 -3.32 -9.61 22.17
CA ARG A 173 -3.32 -10.24 23.51
C ARG A 173 -4.78 -10.43 23.95
N PRO A 174 -5.20 -11.66 24.28
CA PRO A 174 -6.51 -11.90 24.88
C PRO A 174 -6.52 -11.44 26.35
N ALA A 175 -7.72 -11.15 26.83
CA ALA A 175 -8.03 -10.66 28.18
C ALA A 175 -8.14 -11.81 29.21
N GLY A 176 -7.87 -11.47 30.49
CA GLY A 176 -7.95 -12.33 31.69
C GLY A 176 -6.55 -12.51 32.29
N GLU A 177 -6.22 -12.17 33.54
CA GLU A 177 -6.92 -12.26 34.82
C GLU A 177 -6.34 -11.27 35.87
N PRO A 178 -7.00 -11.05 37.03
CA PRO A 178 -6.68 -9.96 37.95
C PRO A 178 -5.58 -10.33 38.95
N THR A 179 -4.69 -9.38 39.25
CA THR A 179 -3.68 -9.52 40.30
C THR A 179 -4.19 -8.92 41.61
N GLU A 180 -4.50 -9.80 42.56
CA GLU A 180 -4.70 -9.48 43.97
C GLU A 180 -3.42 -9.81 44.77
N ASN A 181 -3.31 -9.16 45.93
CA ASN A 181 -2.36 -9.38 47.04
C ASN A 181 -0.98 -8.69 47.03
N ARG A 182 -1.01 -7.50 47.66
CA ARG A 182 -0.04 -7.01 48.65
C ARG A 182 0.43 -8.12 49.62
N GLN A 183 1.73 -8.17 49.95
CA GLN A 183 2.28 -7.84 51.28
C GLN A 183 3.74 -8.30 51.51
N ARG A 184 4.52 -7.41 52.16
CA ARG A 184 5.71 -7.62 53.04
C ARG A 184 7.04 -8.00 52.35
N LYS A 185 8.25 -7.63 52.83
CA LYS A 185 8.78 -6.75 53.90
C LYS A 185 10.29 -6.55 53.60
N LEU A 186 10.87 -5.51 54.21
CA LEU A 186 12.27 -5.07 54.22
C LEU A 186 13.33 -6.15 54.58
N THR A 187 14.54 -6.06 54.00
CA THR A 187 15.85 -5.72 54.66
C THR A 187 17.04 -5.68 53.67
N PRO A 188 18.15 -4.99 53.99
CA PRO A 188 19.32 -4.82 53.12
C PRO A 188 20.52 -5.72 53.52
N GLY A 189 21.32 -6.18 52.56
CA GLY A 189 22.58 -6.89 52.86
C GLY A 189 23.39 -7.38 51.66
N THR A 190 24.55 -6.75 51.46
CA THR A 190 25.86 -7.32 51.03
C THR A 190 26.05 -8.14 49.75
N LYS A 191 26.86 -7.53 48.85
CA LYS A 191 28.08 -8.02 48.16
C LYS A 191 28.05 -9.16 47.10
N LYS A 192 28.76 -8.83 46.00
CA LYS A 192 29.73 -9.59 45.16
C LYS A 192 29.31 -10.23 43.82
N ASP A 193 30.05 -9.76 42.81
CA ASP A 193 30.78 -10.44 41.71
C ASP A 193 30.05 -11.27 40.63
N ASP A 194 30.36 -10.86 39.39
CA ASP A 194 30.60 -11.60 38.14
C ASP A 194 29.69 -12.76 37.69
N LEU A 195 29.17 -12.65 36.45
CA LEU A 195 29.54 -13.49 35.29
C LEU A 195 28.51 -13.32 34.17
N GLY A 196 29.00 -13.09 32.95
CA GLY A 196 28.19 -13.21 31.75
C GLY A 196 27.89 -14.68 31.44
N THR A 197 26.75 -14.95 30.79
CA THR A 197 26.57 -16.12 29.91
C THR A 197 25.44 -15.84 28.92
N THR A 198 25.80 -16.05 27.66
CA THR A 198 25.02 -16.08 26.43
C THR A 198 23.87 -17.11 26.45
N MET A 199 22.73 -16.76 25.85
CA MET A 199 21.75 -17.73 25.34
C MET A 199 21.59 -17.52 23.84
N VAL A 200 22.17 -18.46 23.09
CA VAL A 200 21.96 -18.69 21.66
C VAL A 200 20.62 -19.42 21.51
N GLY A 201 19.62 -18.74 20.95
CA GLY A 201 18.38 -19.34 20.47
C GLY A 201 18.42 -19.45 18.95
N GLY A 202 18.99 -20.54 18.44
CA GLY A 202 19.00 -20.84 17.02
C GLY A 202 17.66 -21.39 16.55
N GLN A 203 17.01 -20.69 15.62
CA GLN A 203 16.22 -21.28 14.52
C GLN A 203 16.16 -20.24 13.38
N SER A 204 16.65 -20.63 12.19
CA SER A 204 16.19 -20.18 10.85
C SER A 204 17.22 -20.33 9.73
N LYS A 205 18.33 -21.06 9.90
CA LYS A 205 19.26 -21.33 8.77
C LYS A 205 18.54 -21.94 7.54
N ARG A 206 17.58 -22.83 7.78
CA ARG A 206 16.74 -23.43 6.70
C ARG A 206 15.81 -22.45 5.99
N ALA A 207 15.39 -21.35 6.63
CA ALA A 207 14.53 -20.35 5.97
C ALA A 207 15.33 -19.41 5.08
N VAL A 208 16.60 -19.17 5.43
CA VAL A 208 17.53 -18.35 4.66
C VAL A 208 18.04 -19.11 3.44
N ASP A 209 18.35 -20.41 3.58
CA ASP A 209 18.85 -21.23 2.46
C ASP A 209 17.81 -21.42 1.34
N VAL A 210 16.53 -21.53 1.69
CA VAL A 210 15.43 -21.63 0.70
C VAL A 210 15.24 -20.32 -0.08
N LEU A 211 15.51 -19.17 0.54
CA LEU A 211 15.41 -17.87 -0.12
C LEU A 211 16.62 -17.59 -1.01
N LEU A 212 17.84 -17.96 -0.60
CA LEU A 212 19.05 -17.74 -1.42
C LEU A 212 19.04 -18.58 -2.71
N GLN A 213 18.53 -19.82 -2.62
CA GLN A 213 18.40 -20.70 -3.78
C GLN A 213 17.36 -20.21 -4.80
N GLN A 214 16.36 -19.43 -4.36
CA GLN A 214 15.31 -18.88 -5.22
C GLN A 214 15.77 -17.65 -6.03
N TYR A 215 16.88 -17.00 -5.64
CA TYR A 215 17.43 -15.82 -6.30
C TYR A 215 18.78 -16.06 -6.99
N GLY A 216 19.25 -17.32 -7.06
CA GLY A 216 20.47 -17.67 -7.79
C GLY A 216 21.76 -17.10 -7.19
N ILE A 217 21.78 -16.86 -5.89
CA ILE A 217 22.95 -16.36 -5.16
C ILE A 217 23.53 -17.56 -4.41
N ALA A 218 24.66 -18.08 -4.91
CA ALA A 218 25.45 -19.11 -4.25
C ALA A 218 26.26 -18.54 -3.09
#